data_AF-A0A7W9ZXB9-F1
#
_entry.id   AF-A0A7W9ZXB9-F1
#
_cell.length_a   1.000
_cell.length_b   1.000
_cell.length_c   1.000
_cell.angle_alpha   90.00
_cell.angle_beta   90.00
_cell.angle_gamma   90.00
#
_symmetry.space_group_name_H-M   'P 1'
#
loop_
_entity.id
_entity.type
_entity.pdbx_description
1 polymer ?
#
loop_
_entity_poly.entity_id
_entity_poly.type
_entity_poly.pdbx_seq_one_letter_code
_entity_poly.pdbx_strand_id
1 'polypeptide(L)'
;MKSVVLAIVLLFPSAALAIEAVEVNARDHTCEELAQIIRKDKAVFVRMGFGGRSFRYPPARCNLGDKYDTARVRDANGKICLLDYQCVYDPQSFYNRIPK
;
A
#
# COMPACT_ATOMS: atom_id res chain seq x y z
N MET A 1 -14.75 -40.50 37.39
CA MET A 1 -13.54 -39.68 37.17
C MET A 1 -12.90 -40.07 35.84
N LYS A 2 -12.94 -39.18 34.85
CA LYS A 2 -11.85 -38.88 33.90
C LYS A 2 -12.42 -38.01 32.79
N SER A 3 -12.17 -36.72 32.91
CA SER A 3 -12.32 -35.74 31.84
C SER A 3 -11.46 -36.14 30.65
N VAL A 4 -12.01 -36.11 29.45
CA VAL A 4 -11.23 -36.03 28.21
C VAL A 4 -11.71 -34.79 27.48
N VAL A 5 -11.07 -33.67 27.79
CA VAL A 5 -11.21 -32.43 27.04
C VAL A 5 -10.36 -32.62 25.78
N LEU A 6 -11.01 -32.80 24.63
CA LEU A 6 -10.30 -32.83 23.35
C LEU A 6 -10.05 -31.37 22.93
N ALA A 7 -8.79 -30.96 23.03
CA ALA A 7 -8.33 -29.64 22.66
C ALA A 7 -8.45 -29.44 21.14
N ILE A 8 -9.32 -28.51 20.72
CA ILE A 8 -9.31 -27.96 19.36
C ILE A 8 -8.19 -26.91 19.33
N VAL A 9 -6.98 -27.34 18.99
CA VAL A 9 -5.88 -26.41 18.71
C VAL A 9 -6.11 -25.86 17.31
N LEU A 10 -6.45 -24.57 17.28
CA LEU A 10 -6.67 -23.72 16.13
C LEU A 10 -5.44 -23.73 15.20
N LEU A 11 -5.40 -24.64 14.24
CA LEU A 11 -4.56 -24.53 13.04
C LEU A 11 -5.29 -23.64 12.02
N PHE A 12 -5.59 -22.40 12.38
CA PHE A 12 -5.80 -21.39 11.35
C PHE A 12 -4.40 -20.99 10.88
N PRO A 13 -4.00 -21.31 9.64
CA PRO A 13 -2.81 -20.71 9.09
C PRO A 13 -3.02 -19.20 9.24
N SER A 14 -2.08 -18.53 9.90
CA SER A 14 -2.04 -17.09 9.88
C SER A 14 -1.82 -16.73 8.42
N ALA A 15 -2.92 -16.57 7.68
CA ALA A 15 -2.91 -15.86 6.41
C ALA A 15 -2.33 -14.51 6.80
N ALA A 16 -1.02 -14.34 6.54
CA ALA A 16 -0.42 -13.04 6.53
C ALA A 16 -1.31 -12.26 5.57
N LEU A 17 -2.17 -11.41 6.14
CA LEU A 17 -3.10 -10.61 5.37
C LEU A 17 -2.23 -9.62 4.60
N ALA A 18 -1.72 -10.05 3.46
CA ALA A 18 -1.20 -9.17 2.44
C ALA A 18 -2.36 -8.23 2.14
N ILE A 19 -2.27 -7.00 2.63
CA ILE A 19 -3.28 -5.98 2.36
C ILE A 19 -3.25 -5.81 0.85
N GLU A 20 -4.26 -6.38 0.19
CA GLU A 20 -4.50 -6.23 -1.24
C GLU A 20 -4.68 -4.74 -1.51
N ALA A 21 -3.83 -4.19 -2.38
CA ALA A 21 -3.89 -2.78 -2.70
C ALA A 21 -5.12 -2.54 -3.56
N VAL A 22 -5.90 -1.51 -3.21
CA VAL A 22 -7.00 -1.06 -4.06
C VAL A 22 -6.37 -0.45 -5.32
N GLU A 23 -6.59 -1.06 -6.46
CA GLU A 23 -6.16 -0.51 -7.75
C GLU A 23 -7.14 0.58 -8.20
N VAL A 24 -6.61 1.74 -8.55
CA VAL A 24 -7.36 2.92 -8.96
C VAL A 24 -6.75 3.48 -10.23
N ASN A 25 -7.55 3.73 -11.27
CA ASN A 25 -7.05 4.36 -12.47
C ASN A 25 -7.06 5.88 -12.33
N ALA A 26 -5.90 6.52 -12.44
CA ALA A 26 -5.76 7.97 -12.29
C ALA A 26 -6.62 8.77 -13.29
N ARG A 27 -6.91 8.18 -14.45
CA ARG A 27 -7.69 8.85 -15.52
C ARG A 27 -9.19 8.89 -15.26
N ASP A 28 -9.66 8.22 -14.22
CA ASP A 28 -11.07 8.17 -13.86
C ASP A 28 -11.41 9.11 -12.68
N HIS A 29 -10.40 9.80 -12.14
CA HIS A 29 -10.52 10.62 -10.93
C HIS A 29 -9.77 11.95 -11.07
N THR A 30 -10.23 12.95 -10.33
CA THR A 30 -9.56 14.23 -10.10
C THR A 30 -8.46 14.10 -9.04
N CYS A 31 -7.56 15.09 -8.95
CA CYS A 31 -6.56 15.13 -7.88
C CYS A 31 -7.15 15.03 -6.46
N GLU A 32 -8.27 15.71 -6.20
CA GLU A 32 -8.95 15.69 -4.91
C GLU A 32 -9.45 14.29 -4.56
N GLU A 33 -10.10 13.62 -5.52
CA GLU A 33 -10.64 12.27 -5.34
C GLU A 33 -9.52 11.25 -5.13
N LEU A 34 -8.43 11.32 -5.90
CA LEU A 34 -7.26 10.47 -5.70
C LEU A 34 -6.67 10.64 -4.30
N ALA A 35 -6.53 11.88 -3.83
CA ALA A 35 -6.05 12.16 -2.48
C ALA A 35 -6.98 11.62 -1.40
N GLN A 36 -8.30 11.72 -1.60
CA GLN A 36 -9.28 11.15 -0.67
C GLN A 36 -9.24 9.62 -0.65
N ILE A 37 -9.14 8.97 -1.80
CA ILE A 37 -9.03 7.50 -1.89
C ILE A 37 -7.77 7.03 -1.16
N ILE A 38 -6.62 7.67 -1.40
CA ILE A 38 -5.36 7.34 -0.70
C ILE A 38 -5.52 7.46 0.82
N ARG A 39 -6.24 8.48 1.32
CA ARG A 39 -6.44 8.68 2.77
C ARG A 39 -7.43 7.70 3.38
N LYS A 40 -8.41 7.25 2.60
CA LYS A 40 -9.47 6.35 3.06
C LYS A 40 -8.99 4.90 3.13
N ASP A 41 -8.19 4.50 2.14
CA ASP A 41 -7.72 3.12 1.99
C ASP A 41 -6.28 2.94 2.45
N LYS A 42 -6.02 1.85 3.19
CA LYS A 42 -4.70 1.57 3.78
C LYS A 42 -3.61 1.29 2.73
N ALA A 43 -4.02 0.92 1.51
CA ALA A 43 -3.14 0.52 0.43
C ALA A 43 -3.80 0.83 -0.90
N VAL A 44 -3.18 1.69 -1.69
CA VAL A 44 -3.71 2.08 -3.00
C VAL A 44 -2.63 1.96 -4.04
N PHE A 45 -2.95 1.38 -5.19
CA PHE A 45 -2.11 1.42 -6.38
C PHE A 45 -2.79 2.29 -7.42
N VAL A 46 -2.24 3.49 -7.66
CA VAL A 46 -2.77 4.39 -8.68
C VAL A 46 -2.12 4.10 -10.02
N ARG A 47 -2.87 3.53 -10.96
CA ARG A 47 -2.45 3.26 -12.34
C ARG A 47 -2.50 4.54 -13.17
N MET A 48 -1.45 4.83 -13.94
CA MET A 48 -1.34 6.06 -14.76
C MET A 48 -1.24 5.78 -16.26
N GLY A 49 -1.64 4.59 -16.69
CA GLY A 49 -1.37 4.03 -18.02
C GLY A 49 -0.41 2.85 -17.92
N PHE A 50 0.78 2.96 -18.54
CA PHE A 50 1.86 1.99 -18.35
C PHE A 50 2.52 2.23 -16.98
N GLY A 51 2.18 1.37 -16.03
CA GLY A 51 2.66 1.44 -14.64
C GLY A 51 1.76 2.24 -13.71
N GLY A 52 2.28 2.51 -12.51
CA GLY A 52 1.53 3.20 -11.46
C GLY A 52 2.40 3.56 -10.26
N ARG A 53 1.74 4.01 -9.20
CA ARG A 53 2.36 4.47 -7.96
C ARG A 53 1.63 3.81 -6.78
N SER A 54 2.39 3.19 -5.89
CA SER A 54 1.84 2.58 -4.68
C SER A 54 1.84 3.60 -3.54
N PHE A 55 0.75 3.66 -2.80
CA PHE A 55 0.55 4.56 -1.67
C PHE A 55 0.14 3.78 -0.42
N ARG A 56 0.60 4.24 0.74
CA ARG A 56 0.24 3.68 2.06
C ARG A 56 -0.04 4.84 3.02
N TYR A 57 -1.31 5.17 3.23
CA TYR A 57 -1.66 6.21 4.20
C TYR A 57 -1.53 5.69 5.65
N PRO A 58 -0.94 6.46 6.58
CA PRO A 58 -0.84 6.06 7.99
C PRO A 58 -2.20 5.66 8.58
N PRO A 59 -2.27 4.60 9.42
CA PRO A 59 -1.15 3.92 10.07
C PRO A 59 -0.52 2.78 9.26
N ALA A 60 -0.97 2.53 8.02
CA ALA A 60 -0.25 1.62 7.15
C ALA A 60 1.19 2.10 6.95
N ARG A 61 2.11 1.17 6.71
CA ARG A 61 3.53 1.47 6.48
C ARG A 61 3.92 1.02 5.08
N CYS A 62 4.88 1.70 4.47
CA CYS A 62 5.60 1.16 3.33
C CYS A 62 6.33 -0.14 3.70
N ASN A 63 6.73 -0.92 2.70
CA ASN A 63 7.45 -2.16 2.96
C ASN A 63 8.81 -1.89 3.61
N LEU A 64 9.40 -2.92 4.19
CA LEU A 64 10.79 -2.86 4.64
C LEU A 64 11.68 -2.55 3.44
N GLY A 65 12.50 -1.50 3.54
CA GLY A 65 13.29 -1.02 2.41
C GLY A 65 12.64 0.13 1.64
N ASP A 66 11.38 0.45 1.89
CA ASP A 66 10.71 1.58 1.24
C ASP A 66 10.58 2.77 2.21
N LYS A 67 10.51 3.98 1.65
CA LYS A 67 10.20 5.22 2.37
C LYS A 67 8.98 5.92 1.78
N TYR A 68 8.44 6.86 2.54
CA TYR A 68 7.45 7.81 2.03
C TYR A 68 8.09 8.87 1.13
N ASP A 69 7.37 9.19 0.05
CA ASP A 69 7.68 10.27 -0.87
C ASP A 69 6.38 10.86 -1.44
N THR A 70 6.51 11.90 -2.26
CA THR A 70 5.40 12.54 -2.97
C THR A 70 5.43 12.15 -4.45
N ALA A 71 4.34 11.56 -4.93
CA ALA A 71 4.16 11.19 -6.32
C ALA A 71 3.65 12.37 -7.17
N ARG A 72 4.12 12.43 -8.42
CA ARG A 72 3.49 13.24 -9.47
C ARG A 72 2.58 12.35 -10.31
N VAL A 73 1.29 12.60 -10.28
CA VAL A 73 0.26 11.82 -11.00
C VAL A 73 -0.54 12.74 -11.90
N ARG A 74 -0.88 12.30 -13.12
CA ARG A 74 -1.78 13.04 -14.02
C ARG A 74 -3.21 12.52 -13.84
N ASP A 75 -4.15 13.40 -13.54
CA ASP A 75 -5.56 13.07 -13.29
C ASP A 75 -6.40 12.97 -14.58
N ALA A 76 -7.70 12.73 -14.43
CA ALA A 76 -8.69 12.67 -15.51
C ALA A 76 -8.71 13.90 -16.42
N ASN A 77 -8.48 15.09 -15.86
CA ASN A 77 -8.49 16.36 -16.57
C ASN A 77 -7.11 16.74 -17.15
N GLY A 78 -6.10 15.86 -16.99
CA GLY A 78 -4.74 16.12 -17.41
C GLY A 78 -3.93 16.99 -16.42
N LYS A 79 -4.50 17.35 -15.26
CA LYS A 79 -3.83 18.13 -14.22
C LYS A 79 -2.78 17.25 -13.54
N ILE A 80 -1.63 17.85 -13.20
CA ILE A 80 -0.59 17.17 -12.42
C ILE A 80 -0.88 17.37 -10.93
N CYS A 81 -1.12 16.27 -10.24
CA CYS A 81 -1.32 16.18 -8.80
C CYS A 81 0.00 15.86 -8.10
N LEU A 82 0.19 16.46 -6.93
CA LEU A 82 1.19 16.03 -5.95
C LEU A 82 0.45 15.22 -4.89
N LEU A 83 0.72 13.91 -4.82
CA LEU A 83 0.07 12.99 -3.91
C LEU A 83 1.09 12.43 -2.92
N ASP A 84 0.88 12.66 -1.63
CA ASP A 84 1.77 12.20 -0.57
C ASP A 84 1.59 10.70 -0.28
N TYR A 85 2.50 10.18 0.53
CA TYR A 85 2.48 8.79 1.02
C TYR A 85 2.75 7.74 -0.05
N GLN A 86 3.43 8.12 -1.14
CA GLN A 86 3.96 7.18 -2.09
C GLN A 86 5.04 6.33 -1.41
N CYS A 87 4.99 5.02 -1.60
CA CYS A 87 6.09 4.14 -1.21
C CYS A 87 7.07 4.00 -2.35
N VAL A 88 8.33 4.33 -2.07
CA VAL A 88 9.46 4.21 -3.01
C VAL A 88 10.64 3.54 -2.34
N TYR A 89 11.46 2.85 -3.14
CA TYR A 89 12.69 2.24 -2.68
C TYR A 89 13.59 3.26 -1.97
N ASP A 90 14.00 2.95 -0.75
CA ASP A 90 14.92 3.74 0.05
C ASP A 90 16.35 3.16 -0.01
N PRO A 91 17.28 3.75 -0.78
CA PRO A 91 18.66 3.26 -0.86
C PRO A 91 19.41 3.38 0.47
N GLN A 92 18.91 4.18 1.41
CA GLN A 92 19.51 4.36 2.73
C GLN A 92 18.97 3.38 3.77
N SER A 93 17.93 2.62 3.45
CA SER A 93 17.37 1.63 4.36
C SER A 93 18.36 0.50 4.61
N PHE A 94 18.48 0.08 5.88
CA PHE A 94 19.26 -1.08 6.28
C PHE A 94 18.90 -2.33 5.45
N TYR A 95 17.61 -2.53 5.16
CA TYR A 95 17.10 -3.66 4.39
C TYR A 95 17.55 -3.70 2.93
N ASN A 96 18.08 -2.59 2.41
CA ASN A 96 18.52 -2.44 1.02
C ASN A 96 20.05 -2.29 0.89
N ARG A 97 20.76 -2.01 1.99
CA ARG A 97 22.22 -1.80 1.99
C ARG A 97 23.02 -3.09 1.93
N ILE A 98 22.42 -4.22 2.29
CA ILE A 98 23.07 -5.52 2.21
C ILE A 98 22.74 -6.11 0.84
N PRO A 99 23.70 -6.20 -0.10
CA PRO A 99 23.47 -6.84 -1.38
C PRO A 99 23.11 -8.31 -1.17
N LYS A 100 22.09 -8.78 -1.89
CA LYS A 100 21.71 -10.20 -1.93
C LYS A 100 22.79 -11.03 -2.60
#